data_AF-A0A2D1A969-F1
#
_entry.id   AF-A0A2D1A969-F1
#
_cell.length_a   1.000
_cell.length_b   1.000
_cell.length_c   1.000
_cell.angle_alpha   90.00
_cell.angle_beta   90.00
_cell.angle_gamma   90.00
#
_symmetry.space_group_name_H-M   'P 1'
#
loop_
_entity.id
_entity.type
_entity.pdbx_description
1 polymer ?
#
loop_
_entity_poly.entity_id
_entity_poly.type
_entity_poly.pdbx_seq_one_letter_code
_entity_poly.pdbx_strand_id
1 'polypeptide(L)' 'RGCPRGASYSWYMYSANRLKYPLMRKHLMKLWRAAKAQYSDPVEAWASIVEDPKKTVE' A
#
# COMPACT_ATOMS: atom_id res chain seq x y z
N ARG A 1 1.66 16.20 -34.57
CA ARG A 1 1.88 16.56 -33.14
C ARG A 1 0.51 16.62 -32.46
N GLY A 2 0.43 16.25 -31.18
CA GLY A 2 -0.86 16.06 -30.51
C GLY A 2 -1.49 14.68 -30.82
N CYS A 3 -2.14 14.10 -29.82
CA CYS A 3 -2.89 12.85 -29.94
C CYS A 3 -4.11 12.94 -28.99
N PRO A 4 -5.29 12.39 -29.32
CA PRO A 4 -6.48 12.52 -28.45
C PRO A 4 -6.27 12.10 -26.99
N ARG A 5 -5.40 11.12 -26.73
CA ARG A 5 -5.03 10.72 -25.36
C ARG A 5 -4.25 11.78 -24.59
N GLY A 6 -3.42 12.58 -25.27
CA GLY A 6 -2.72 13.71 -24.65
C GLY A 6 -3.66 14.89 -24.39
N ALA A 7 -4.68 15.08 -25.22
CA ALA A 7 -5.67 16.15 -25.07
C ALA A 7 -6.54 15.98 -23.80
N SER A 8 -6.76 14.74 -23.34
CA SER A 8 -7.53 14.45 -22.13
C SER A 8 -6.70 14.39 -20.84
N TYR A 9 -5.38 14.60 -20.91
CA TYR A 9 -4.48 14.38 -19.76
C TYR A 9 -4.80 15.28 -18.55
N SER A 10 -5.26 16.51 -18.79
CA SER A 10 -5.62 17.47 -17.72
C SER A 10 -6.67 16.93 -16.74
N TRP A 11 -7.52 15.98 -17.18
CA TRP A 11 -8.51 15.32 -16.32
C TRP A 11 -7.88 14.64 -15.09
N TYR A 12 -6.71 14.00 -15.24
CA TYR A 12 -6.06 13.24 -14.17
C TYR A 12 -5.54 14.11 -13.01
N MET A 13 -5.38 15.41 -13.21
CA MET A 13 -4.85 16.29 -12.15
C MET A 13 -5.79 16.34 -10.94
N TYR A 14 -7.10 16.40 -11.18
CA TYR A 14 -8.13 16.56 -10.15
C TYR A 14 -9.29 15.57 -10.26
N SER A 15 -9.14 14.51 -11.07
CA SER A 15 -10.16 13.48 -11.18
C SER A 15 -10.39 12.76 -9.85
N ALA A 16 -11.57 12.15 -9.72
CA ALA A 16 -11.92 11.32 -8.57
C ALA A 16 -10.96 10.13 -8.36
N ASN A 17 -10.24 9.71 -9.41
CA ASN A 17 -9.30 8.59 -9.37
C ASN A 17 -7.85 9.02 -9.10
N ARG A 18 -7.60 10.31 -8.82
CA ARG A 18 -6.27 10.79 -8.50
C ARG A 18 -5.83 10.24 -7.14
N LEU A 19 -4.78 9.43 -7.14
CA LEU A 19 -4.10 9.01 -5.92
C LEU A 19 -3.36 10.22 -5.31
N LYS A 20 -3.75 10.57 -4.07
CA LYS A 20 -3.17 11.69 -3.31
C LYS A 20 -2.18 11.23 -2.23
N TYR A 21 -2.35 10.01 -1.72
CA TYR A 21 -1.61 9.51 -0.57
C TYR A 21 -1.17 8.06 -0.81
N PRO A 22 -0.08 7.60 -0.16
CA PRO A 22 0.27 6.20 -0.17
C PRO A 22 -0.83 5.38 0.52
N LEU A 23 -1.32 4.35 -0.15
CA LEU A 23 -2.36 3.47 0.36
C LEU A 23 -1.78 2.12 0.72
N MET A 24 -2.21 1.57 1.85
CA MET A 24 -1.89 0.23 2.30
C MET A 24 -3.17 -0.44 2.78
N ARG A 25 -3.34 -1.73 2.52
CA ARG A 25 -4.52 -2.48 2.99
C ARG A 25 -4.60 -2.40 4.51
N LYS A 26 -5.80 -2.08 5.04
CA LYS A 26 -6.01 -1.87 6.48
C LYS A 26 -5.54 -3.04 7.35
N HIS A 27 -5.83 -4.27 6.92
CA HIS A 27 -5.43 -5.49 7.61
C HIS A 27 -3.89 -5.58 7.76
N LEU A 28 -3.18 -5.42 6.63
CA LEU A 28 -1.71 -5.40 6.60
C LEU A 28 -1.13 -4.30 7.50
N MET A 29 -1.70 -3.09 7.46
CA MET A 29 -1.22 -1.97 8.29
C MET A 29 -1.35 -2.29 9.78
N LYS A 30 -2.42 -2.97 10.20
CA LYS A 30 -2.62 -3.39 11.59
C LYS A 30 -1.54 -4.39 12.03
N LEU A 31 -1.32 -5.43 11.23
CA LEU A 31 -0.30 -6.45 11.51
C LEU A 31 1.11 -5.83 11.55
N TRP A 32 1.42 -4.97 10.57
CA TRP A 32 2.72 -4.32 10.48
C TRP A 32 3.04 -3.46 11.70
N ARG A 33 2.08 -2.65 12.17
CA ARG A 33 2.27 -1.82 13.36
C ARG A 33 2.44 -2.67 14.63
N ALA A 34 1.71 -3.77 14.75
CA ALA A 34 1.86 -4.70 15.87
C ALA A 34 3.22 -5.40 15.85
N ALA A 35 3.68 -5.87 14.68
CA ALA A 35 4.99 -6.52 14.53
C ALA A 35 6.14 -5.54 14.82
N LYS A 36 6.07 -4.31 14.28
CA LYS A 36 7.08 -3.27 14.58
C LYS A 36 7.15 -2.85 16.05
N ALA A 37 6.11 -3.11 16.84
CA ALA A 37 6.15 -2.87 18.28
C ALA A 37 6.83 -4.01 19.05
N GLN A 38 6.92 -5.21 18.45
CA GLN A 38 7.50 -6.41 19.05
C GLN A 38 8.96 -6.62 18.60
N TYR A 39 9.27 -6.28 17.35
CA TYR A 39 10.58 -6.47 16.74
C TYR A 39 11.21 -5.12 16.40
N SER A 40 12.46 -4.91 16.83
CA SER A 40 13.24 -3.72 16.48
C SER A 40 13.72 -3.75 15.03
N ASP A 41 14.04 -4.95 14.51
CA ASP A 41 14.41 -5.13 13.11
C ASP A 41 13.14 -5.23 12.24
N PRO A 42 12.94 -4.34 11.25
CA PRO A 42 11.82 -4.43 10.32
C PRO A 42 11.82 -5.71 9.46
N VAL A 43 12.97 -6.35 9.24
CA VAL A 43 13.08 -7.60 8.48
C VAL A 43 12.50 -8.76 9.30
N GLU A 44 12.85 -8.86 10.58
CA GLU A 44 12.27 -9.84 11.51
C GLU A 44 10.76 -9.60 11.71
N ALA A 45 10.34 -8.33 11.83
CA ALA A 45 8.93 -7.97 11.90
C ALA A 45 8.15 -8.49 10.69
N TRP A 46 8.74 -8.37 9.49
CA TRP A 46 8.13 -8.87 8.26
C TRP A 46 8.07 -10.39 8.21
N ALA A 47 9.17 -11.07 8.58
CA ALA A 47 9.21 -12.53 8.67
C ALA A 47 8.08 -13.06 9.57
N SER A 48 7.87 -12.46 10.74
CA SER A 48 6.81 -12.85 11.68
C SER A 48 5.37 -12.74 11.15
N ILE A 49 5.15 -11.96 10.08
CA ILE A 49 3.85 -11.79 9.43
C ILE A 49 3.70 -12.81 8.30
N VAL A 50 4.71 -12.92 7.43
CA VAL A 50 4.66 -13.76 6.22
C VAL A 50 4.75 -15.25 6.56
N GLU A 51 5.54 -15.60 7.58
CA GLU A 51 5.74 -16.99 7.98
C GLU A 51 4.58 -17.57 8.81
N ASP A 52 3.64 -16.72 9.25
CA ASP A 52 2.45 -17.17 9.98
C ASP A 52 1.27 -17.39 9.00
N PRO A 53 0.85 -18.65 8.75
CA PRO A 53 -0.26 -18.94 7.84
C PRO A 53 -1.57 -18.30 8.31
N LYS A 54 -1.76 -18.06 9.61
CA LYS A 54 -2.99 -17.44 10.13
C LYS A 54 -3.05 -15.95 9.82
N LYS A 55 -1.90 -15.28 9.63
CA LYS A 55 -1.82 -13.85 9.30
C LYS A 55 -1.83 -13.59 7.79
N THR A 56 -1.64 -14.62 6.96
CA THR A 56 -1.51 -14.50 5.50
C THR A 56 -2.71 -15.04 4.70
N VAL A 57 -3.63 -15.78 5.34
CA VAL A 57 -4.77 -16.42 4.67
C VAL A 57 -6.00 -15.50 4.49
N GLU A 58 -6.08 -14.39 5.21
CA GLU A 58 -7.12 -13.33 5.01
C GLU A 58 -6.72 -12.29 3.95
#